data_AF-A0AAW4GHW0-F1
#
_entry.id   AF-A0AAW4GHW0-F1
#
_cell.length_a   1.000
_cell.length_b   1.000
_cell.length_c   1.000
_cell.angle_alpha   90.00
_cell.angle_beta   90.00
_cell.angle_gamma   90.00
#
_symmetry.space_group_name_H-M   'P 1'
#
loop_
_entity.id
_entity.type
_entity.pdbx_description
1 polymer ?
#
loop_
_entity_poly.entity_id
_entity_poly.type
_entity_poly.pdbx_seq_one_letter_code
_entity_poly.pdbx_strand_id
1 'polypeptide(L)'
;MKRLHAFSRGAFLFACGADAEAARAFVVEDAAMHDLACLTVEPRQRLFACHQIVTGNNRVIGVRRFRSSWWTDRSTFSKLTVQLPADAKAGDRFAAAGDRVRMFHSSGSSAFAGKTGCYGVPVAGQITVISTGDSGIEIQIDASFRSTSPLEWRDECDAPTQLSERLKASPLQMQDLDAWTGAHDPDASPFDQAHPASRSRD
;
A
#
# COMPACT_ATOMS: atom_id res chain seq x y z
N MET A 1 -50.98 -25.45 42.60
CA MET A 1 -50.22 -24.20 42.83
C MET A 1 -48.73 -24.48 42.67
N LYS A 2 -48.00 -23.61 41.93
CA LYS A 2 -46.53 -23.52 41.78
C LYS A 2 -45.86 -24.68 41.00
N ARG A 3 -44.99 -24.49 40.00
CA ARG A 3 -44.32 -23.33 39.36
C ARG A 3 -43.94 -23.74 37.93
N LEU A 4 -44.11 -22.83 36.98
CA LEU A 4 -43.49 -22.87 35.65
C LEU A 4 -41.99 -22.56 35.79
N HIS A 5 -41.14 -23.35 35.12
CA HIS A 5 -39.78 -22.92 34.78
C HIS A 5 -39.58 -23.12 33.27
N ALA A 6 -39.76 -22.01 32.54
CA ALA A 6 -39.36 -21.90 31.15
C ALA A 6 -37.83 -21.77 31.11
N PHE A 7 -37.13 -22.79 30.61
CA PHE A 7 -35.74 -22.66 30.20
C PHE A 7 -35.72 -22.05 28.80
N SER A 8 -35.54 -20.73 28.75
CA SER A 8 -35.16 -20.02 27.53
C SER A 8 -33.75 -20.45 27.14
N ARG A 9 -33.63 -21.24 26.06
CA ARG A 9 -32.37 -21.45 25.35
C ARG A 9 -32.06 -20.18 24.56
N GLY A 10 -31.39 -19.22 25.20
CA GLY A 10 -30.76 -18.11 24.51
C GLY A 10 -29.59 -18.64 23.68
N ALA A 11 -29.76 -18.70 22.37
CA ALA A 11 -28.66 -18.91 21.45
C ALA A 11 -27.80 -17.63 21.45
N PHE A 12 -26.66 -17.65 22.14
CA PHE A 12 -25.60 -16.69 21.91
C PHE A 12 -24.99 -16.98 20.54
N LEU A 13 -25.46 -16.23 19.53
CA LEU A 13 -24.75 -16.11 18.26
C LEU A 13 -23.44 -15.37 18.56
N PHE A 14 -22.34 -16.11 18.71
CA PHE A 14 -21.00 -15.56 18.55
C PHE A 14 -20.89 -15.08 17.09
N ALA A 15 -21.16 -13.81 16.86
CA ALA A 15 -20.77 -13.16 15.62
C ALA A 15 -19.23 -13.08 15.63
N CYS A 16 -18.57 -14.04 14.98
CA CYS A 16 -17.17 -13.87 14.58
C CYS A 16 -17.09 -12.59 13.75
N GLY A 17 -16.44 -11.55 14.29
CA GLY A 17 -16.16 -10.33 13.55
C GLY A 17 -15.29 -10.69 12.34
N ALA A 18 -15.81 -10.44 11.14
CA ALA A 18 -15.11 -10.74 9.90
C ALA A 18 -13.90 -9.82 9.71
N ASP A 19 -12.83 -10.34 9.11
CA ASP A 19 -11.75 -9.53 8.56
C ASP A 19 -12.34 -8.57 7.49
N ALA A 20 -11.90 -7.32 7.48
CA ALA A 20 -12.27 -6.34 6.45
C ALA A 20 -11.03 -5.88 5.68
N GLU A 21 -11.15 -5.81 4.36
CA GLU A 21 -10.09 -5.31 3.48
C GLU A 21 -10.51 -3.94 2.91
N ALA A 22 -9.69 -2.94 3.16
CA ALA A 22 -9.80 -1.62 2.54
C ALA A 22 -8.67 -1.47 1.51
N ALA A 23 -9.02 -1.43 0.23
CA ALA A 23 -8.10 -1.18 -0.86
C ALA A 23 -8.41 0.16 -1.52
N ARG A 24 -7.38 0.98 -1.74
CA ARG A 24 -7.47 2.25 -2.46
C ARG A 24 -6.36 2.34 -3.48
N ALA A 25 -6.71 2.57 -4.74
CA ALA A 25 -5.79 2.93 -5.81
C ALA A 25 -6.04 4.38 -6.21
N PHE A 26 -4.98 5.18 -6.27
CA PHE A 26 -5.07 6.60 -6.60
C PHE A 26 -3.90 7.05 -7.48
N VAL A 27 -4.11 8.16 -8.18
CA VAL A 27 -3.08 8.81 -9.00
C VAL A 27 -2.96 10.28 -8.59
N VAL A 28 -1.72 10.72 -8.41
CA VAL A 28 -1.34 12.11 -8.15
C VAL A 28 -0.56 12.60 -9.37
N GLU A 29 -1.05 13.64 -10.00
CA GLU A 29 -0.37 14.35 -11.09
C GLU A 29 0.65 15.35 -10.51
N ASP A 30 1.60 15.81 -11.33
CA ASP A 30 2.66 16.75 -10.93
C ASP A 30 3.39 16.33 -9.64
N ALA A 31 3.71 15.03 -9.59
CA ALA A 31 4.24 14.34 -8.44
C ALA A 31 5.51 13.56 -8.76
N ALA A 32 6.25 13.19 -7.72
CA ALA A 32 7.35 12.25 -7.78
C ALA A 32 7.38 11.39 -6.52
N MET A 33 7.88 10.17 -6.65
CA MET A 33 8.29 9.39 -5.48
C MET A 33 9.51 10.09 -4.85
N HIS A 34 9.54 10.16 -3.51
CA HIS A 34 10.65 10.73 -2.76
C HIS A 34 12.01 10.11 -3.14
N ASP A 35 13.10 10.83 -2.90
CA ASP A 35 14.44 10.55 -3.44
C ASP A 35 14.92 9.10 -3.22
N LEU A 36 15.82 8.61 -4.09
CA LEU A 36 16.37 7.25 -4.01
C LEU A 36 17.10 6.95 -2.68
N ALA A 37 17.54 7.97 -1.95
CA ALA A 37 18.04 7.86 -0.59
C ALA A 37 16.97 7.36 0.41
N CYS A 38 15.71 7.23 0.01
CA CYS A 38 14.66 6.60 0.81
C CYS A 38 15.00 5.16 1.24
N LEU A 39 15.93 4.48 0.56
CA LEU A 39 16.39 3.14 0.93
C LEU A 39 17.51 3.16 1.99
N THR A 40 18.16 4.31 2.22
CA THR A 40 19.27 4.46 3.17
C THR A 40 18.82 4.99 4.53
N VAL A 41 17.52 5.15 4.74
CA VAL A 41 16.94 5.58 6.02
C VAL A 41 17.09 4.50 7.09
N GLU A 42 16.82 4.89 8.33
CA GLU A 42 16.76 3.97 9.47
C GLU A 42 15.86 2.75 9.18
N PRO A 43 16.26 1.54 9.60
CA PRO A 43 15.57 0.28 9.31
C PRO A 43 14.03 0.33 9.40
N ARG A 44 13.50 0.98 10.44
CA ARG A 44 12.06 1.08 10.70
C ARG A 44 11.28 1.91 9.69
N GLN A 45 11.95 2.80 8.97
CA GLN A 45 11.35 3.69 7.98
C GLN A 45 11.48 3.14 6.55
N ARG A 46 12.33 2.13 6.31
CA ARG A 46 12.61 1.61 4.96
C ARG A 46 11.38 1.07 4.25
N LEU A 47 10.42 0.50 5.00
CA LEU A 47 9.13 0.05 4.46
C LEU A 47 8.27 1.20 3.90
N PHE A 48 8.50 2.45 4.30
CA PHE A 48 7.57 3.55 4.05
C PHE A 48 8.17 4.72 3.30
N ALA A 49 9.45 5.02 3.50
CA ALA A 49 10.09 6.22 2.96
C ALA A 49 9.96 6.32 1.43
N CYS A 50 10.14 5.21 0.70
CA CYS A 50 10.02 5.21 -0.76
C CYS A 50 8.56 5.25 -1.27
N HIS A 51 7.57 5.14 -0.38
CA HIS A 51 6.17 5.40 -0.72
C HIS A 51 5.77 6.86 -0.58
N GLN A 52 6.63 7.71 -0.03
CA GLN A 52 6.36 9.13 0.10
C GLN A 52 6.30 9.80 -1.28
N ILE A 53 5.36 10.72 -1.43
CA ILE A 53 5.03 11.42 -2.65
C ILE A 53 5.27 12.92 -2.39
N VAL A 54 6.02 13.54 -3.28
CA VAL A 54 6.36 14.97 -3.26
C VAL A 54 6.01 15.60 -4.59
N THR A 55 5.98 16.93 -4.67
CA THR A 55 5.82 17.64 -5.95
C THR A 55 6.91 17.26 -6.95
N GLY A 56 6.52 17.11 -8.22
CA GLY A 56 7.43 16.74 -9.30
C GLY A 56 6.79 16.95 -10.67
N ASN A 57 7.40 16.37 -11.71
CA ASN A 57 6.96 16.52 -13.10
C ASN A 57 6.51 15.18 -13.69
N ASN A 58 6.03 14.26 -12.84
CA ASN A 58 5.62 12.93 -13.22
C ASN A 58 4.22 12.65 -12.66
N ARG A 59 3.74 11.44 -12.96
CA ARG A 59 2.53 10.88 -12.38
C ARG A 59 2.92 9.82 -11.36
N VAL A 60 2.31 9.86 -10.18
CA VAL A 60 2.54 8.84 -9.14
C VAL A 60 1.24 8.12 -8.83
N ILE A 61 1.26 6.80 -8.96
CA ILE A 61 0.15 5.91 -8.68
C ILE A 61 0.44 5.20 -7.36
N GLY A 62 -0.47 5.34 -6.41
CA GLY A 62 -0.42 4.64 -5.13
C GLY A 62 -1.51 3.59 -5.04
N VAL A 63 -1.14 2.37 -4.65
CA VAL A 63 -2.07 1.35 -4.18
C VAL A 63 -1.81 1.10 -2.70
N ARG A 64 -2.86 1.14 -1.90
CA ARG A 64 -2.81 0.98 -0.45
C ARG A 64 -3.86 -0.03 -0.04
N ARG A 65 -3.45 -1.10 0.61
CA ARG A 65 -4.32 -2.16 1.10
C ARG A 65 -4.12 -2.33 2.58
N PHE A 66 -5.21 -2.30 3.33
CA PHE A 66 -5.23 -2.58 4.75
C PHE A 66 -6.19 -3.73 5.00
N ARG A 67 -5.72 -4.77 5.66
CA ARG A 67 -6.56 -5.88 6.10
C ARG A 67 -6.65 -5.82 7.61
N SER A 68 -7.81 -5.41 8.12
CA SER A 68 -8.09 -5.39 9.54
C SER A 68 -8.43 -6.80 10.02
N SER A 69 -7.93 -7.16 11.19
CA SER A 69 -8.37 -8.35 11.90
C SER A 69 -8.91 -7.97 13.29
N TRP A 70 -9.89 -8.74 13.78
CA TRP A 70 -10.43 -8.59 15.14
C TRP A 70 -9.36 -8.73 16.23
N TRP A 71 -8.30 -9.49 15.96
CA TRP A 71 -7.05 -9.41 16.72
C TRP A 71 -6.16 -8.36 16.06
N THR A 72 -6.06 -7.19 16.69
CA THR A 72 -5.37 -6.01 16.13
C THR A 72 -3.92 -6.30 15.75
N ASP A 73 -3.25 -7.20 16.47
CA ASP A 73 -1.89 -7.69 16.20
C ASP A 73 -1.75 -8.45 14.85
N ARG A 74 -2.86 -8.91 14.27
CA ARG A 74 -2.90 -9.60 12.97
C ARG A 74 -3.30 -8.71 11.80
N SER A 75 -3.55 -7.43 12.02
CA SER A 75 -3.81 -6.51 10.92
C SER A 75 -2.57 -6.33 10.05
N THR A 76 -2.75 -6.27 8.74
CA THR A 76 -1.64 -6.14 7.79
C THR A 76 -1.86 -4.99 6.81
N PHE A 77 -0.75 -4.51 6.27
CA PHE A 77 -0.75 -3.55 5.18
C PHE A 77 0.01 -4.09 3.97
N SER A 78 -0.34 -3.58 2.80
CA SER A 78 0.45 -3.68 1.58
C SER A 78 0.37 -2.36 0.82
N LYS A 79 1.51 -1.87 0.35
CA LYS A 79 1.63 -0.65 -0.41
C LYS A 79 2.40 -0.90 -1.69
N LEU A 80 1.94 -0.28 -2.76
CA LEU A 80 2.66 -0.18 -4.03
C LEU A 80 2.67 1.28 -4.45
N THR A 81 3.83 1.83 -4.78
CA THR A 81 3.92 3.13 -5.42
C THR A 81 4.62 2.96 -6.76
N VAL A 82 4.03 3.53 -7.81
CA VAL A 82 4.54 3.51 -9.18
C VAL A 82 4.66 4.95 -9.66
N GLN A 83 5.82 5.34 -10.15
CA GLN A 83 6.01 6.59 -10.87
C GLN A 83 6.07 6.31 -12.37
N LEU A 84 5.22 6.98 -13.13
CA LEU A 84 5.22 6.98 -14.58
C LEU A 84 5.58 8.38 -15.11
N PRO A 85 6.17 8.48 -16.31
CA PRO A 85 6.32 9.76 -16.99
C PRO A 85 4.99 10.49 -17.13
N ALA A 86 4.99 11.82 -17.05
CA ALA A 86 3.77 12.62 -17.22
C ALA A 86 3.13 12.45 -18.61
N ASP A 87 3.94 12.14 -19.63
CA ASP A 87 3.49 11.90 -21.01
C ASP A 87 2.96 10.48 -21.27
N ALA A 88 2.92 9.61 -20.25
CA ALA A 88 2.42 8.24 -20.38
C ALA A 88 0.95 8.22 -20.81
N LYS A 89 0.66 7.48 -21.89
CA LYS A 89 -0.67 7.39 -22.52
C LYS A 89 -1.10 5.94 -22.73
N ALA A 90 -2.40 5.75 -22.97
CA ALA A 90 -2.96 4.43 -23.28
C ALA A 90 -2.18 3.70 -24.39
N GLY A 91 -1.87 2.43 -24.14
CA GLY A 91 -1.07 1.59 -25.01
C GLY A 91 0.43 1.60 -24.72
N ASP A 92 0.93 2.56 -23.94
CA ASP A 92 2.35 2.58 -23.55
C ASP A 92 2.70 1.38 -22.67
N ARG A 93 3.93 0.90 -22.85
CA ARG A 93 4.52 -0.21 -22.09
C ARG A 93 5.87 0.20 -21.54
N PHE A 94 6.05 0.02 -20.25
CA PHE A 94 7.29 0.34 -19.55
C PHE A 94 7.87 -0.91 -18.90
N ALA A 95 9.18 -1.14 -19.04
CA ALA A 95 9.85 -2.18 -18.28
C ALA A 95 9.84 -1.80 -16.80
N ALA A 96 9.43 -2.72 -15.91
CA ALA A 96 9.29 -2.44 -14.49
C ALA A 96 10.63 -2.05 -13.82
N ALA A 97 11.73 -2.65 -14.28
CA ALA A 97 13.09 -2.36 -13.83
C ALA A 97 13.88 -1.49 -14.83
N GLY A 98 13.20 -0.56 -15.52
CA GLY A 98 13.81 0.36 -16.49
C GLY A 98 13.88 1.81 -16.00
N ASP A 99 14.70 2.63 -16.64
CA ASP A 99 15.03 3.99 -16.17
C ASP A 99 13.87 5.00 -16.23
N ARG A 100 12.83 4.71 -17.03
CA ARG A 100 11.70 5.63 -17.23
C ARG A 100 10.62 5.54 -16.16
N VAL A 101 10.62 4.48 -15.35
CA VAL A 101 9.62 4.25 -14.30
C VAL A 101 10.30 3.92 -13.00
N ARG A 102 9.60 4.16 -11.90
CA ARG A 102 10.03 3.68 -10.59
C ARG A 102 8.89 2.92 -9.96
N MET A 103 9.21 1.84 -9.27
CA MET A 103 8.24 1.13 -8.45
C MET A 103 8.85 0.78 -7.11
N PHE A 104 8.01 0.78 -6.09
CA PHE A 104 8.37 0.32 -4.76
C PHE A 104 7.18 -0.42 -4.16
N HIS A 105 7.42 -1.60 -3.64
CA HIS A 105 6.43 -2.42 -2.95
C HIS A 105 6.85 -2.62 -1.50
N SER A 106 5.89 -2.60 -0.59
CA SER A 106 6.08 -3.07 0.78
C SER A 106 4.83 -3.75 1.33
N SER A 107 5.03 -4.63 2.31
CA SER A 107 3.96 -5.23 3.09
C SER A 107 4.46 -5.63 4.46
N GLY A 108 3.56 -5.76 5.43
CA GLY A 108 3.95 -6.17 6.79
C GLY A 108 2.79 -6.16 7.78
N SER A 109 3.13 -6.43 9.04
CA SER A 109 2.19 -6.24 10.14
C SER A 109 1.97 -4.75 10.38
N SER A 110 0.72 -4.34 10.48
CA SER A 110 0.38 -2.96 10.85
C SER A 110 0.66 -2.71 12.34
N ALA A 111 0.44 -3.70 13.21
CA ALA A 111 0.71 -3.58 14.65
C ALA A 111 2.20 -3.49 14.99
N PHE A 112 3.06 -4.06 14.15
CA PHE A 112 4.52 -4.04 14.29
C PHE A 112 5.20 -3.29 13.14
N ALA A 113 4.56 -2.24 12.64
CA ALA A 113 5.05 -1.41 11.54
C ALA A 113 6.53 -1.00 11.72
N GLY A 114 7.34 -1.23 10.67
CA GLY A 114 8.77 -0.95 10.69
C GLY A 114 9.64 -2.04 11.35
N LYS A 115 9.05 -3.06 11.97
CA LYS A 115 9.80 -4.16 12.61
C LYS A 115 9.71 -5.46 11.83
N THR A 116 8.60 -5.71 11.16
CA THR A 116 8.36 -6.92 10.35
C THR A 116 7.85 -6.54 8.97
N GLY A 117 7.93 -7.48 8.03
CA GLY A 117 7.45 -7.30 6.67
C GLY A 117 8.57 -7.30 5.65
N CYS A 118 8.22 -7.00 4.40
CA CYS A 118 9.14 -7.00 3.28
C CYS A 118 8.94 -5.71 2.48
N TYR A 119 10.03 -5.14 1.96
CA TYR A 119 9.99 -4.11 0.92
C TYR A 119 10.88 -4.49 -0.25
N GLY A 120 10.58 -3.98 -1.44
CA GLY A 120 11.36 -4.31 -2.62
C GLY A 120 11.19 -3.33 -3.77
N VAL A 121 12.18 -3.37 -4.64
CA VAL A 121 12.18 -2.73 -5.96
C VAL A 121 11.98 -3.81 -7.03
N PRO A 122 11.38 -3.47 -8.18
CA PRO A 122 11.19 -4.42 -9.26
C PRO A 122 12.54 -4.85 -9.83
N VAL A 123 12.65 -6.14 -10.18
CA VAL A 123 13.81 -6.70 -10.89
C VAL A 123 13.46 -7.17 -12.30
N ALA A 124 12.18 -7.41 -12.58
CA ALA A 124 11.68 -7.82 -13.89
C ALA A 124 10.20 -7.46 -14.03
N GLY A 125 9.73 -7.45 -15.28
CA GLY A 125 8.32 -7.28 -15.60
C GLY A 125 8.00 -6.03 -16.43
N GLN A 126 6.72 -5.71 -16.48
CA GLN A 126 6.17 -4.64 -17.31
C GLN A 126 4.98 -3.95 -16.64
N ILE A 127 4.83 -2.66 -16.97
CA ILE A 127 3.64 -1.87 -16.69
C ILE A 127 3.03 -1.50 -18.05
N THR A 128 1.75 -1.79 -18.25
CA THR A 128 0.99 -1.36 -19.43
C THR A 128 -0.03 -0.33 -19.02
N VAL A 129 -0.03 0.82 -19.68
CA VAL A 129 -1.08 1.85 -19.49
C VAL A 129 -2.28 1.47 -20.33
N ILE A 130 -3.42 1.21 -19.68
CA ILE A 130 -4.65 0.75 -20.34
C ILE A 130 -5.51 1.95 -20.75
N SER A 131 -5.70 2.90 -19.84
CA SER A 131 -6.44 4.13 -20.13
C SER A 131 -5.98 5.29 -19.24
N THR A 132 -6.12 6.52 -19.72
CA THR A 132 -5.81 7.76 -19.01
C THR A 132 -6.93 8.77 -19.29
N GLY A 133 -7.36 9.54 -18.29
CA GLY A 133 -8.29 10.65 -18.48
C GLY A 133 -8.72 11.27 -17.15
N ASP A 134 -9.77 12.10 -17.17
CA ASP A 134 -10.22 12.87 -16.01
C ASP A 134 -10.67 11.98 -14.83
N SER A 135 -11.12 10.76 -15.13
CA SER A 135 -11.49 9.76 -14.11
C SER A 135 -10.29 9.02 -13.49
N GLY A 136 -9.07 9.38 -13.89
CA GLY A 136 -7.82 8.80 -13.43
C GLY A 136 -7.12 7.94 -14.48
N ILE A 137 -6.35 6.96 -14.01
CA ILE A 137 -5.54 6.07 -14.86
C ILE A 137 -5.84 4.61 -14.56
N GLU A 138 -5.85 3.80 -15.60
CA GLU A 138 -5.90 2.36 -15.49
C GLU A 138 -4.59 1.74 -16.01
N ILE A 139 -3.97 0.88 -15.21
CA ILE A 139 -2.73 0.19 -15.57
C ILE A 139 -2.85 -1.32 -15.30
N GLN A 140 -2.12 -2.10 -16.09
CA GLN A 140 -1.81 -3.50 -15.81
C GLN A 140 -0.36 -3.58 -15.35
N ILE A 141 -0.12 -4.24 -14.22
CA ILE A 141 1.21 -4.48 -13.68
C ILE A 141 1.46 -5.98 -13.68
N ASP A 142 2.58 -6.38 -14.26
CA ASP A 142 3.11 -7.74 -14.18
C ASP A 142 4.59 -7.62 -13.81
N ALA A 143 4.92 -7.74 -12.53
CA ALA A 143 6.25 -7.46 -12.00
C ALA A 143 6.72 -8.45 -10.94
N SER A 144 8.02 -8.69 -10.92
CA SER A 144 8.70 -9.43 -9.85
C SER A 144 9.57 -8.47 -9.05
N PHE A 145 9.46 -8.55 -7.72
CA PHE A 145 10.25 -7.72 -6.81
C PHE A 145 11.29 -8.58 -6.09
N ARG A 146 12.48 -8.01 -5.93
CA ARG A 146 13.45 -8.51 -4.97
C ARG A 146 13.21 -7.81 -3.65
N SER A 147 12.75 -8.58 -2.67
CA SER A 147 12.31 -8.05 -1.39
C SER A 147 13.39 -8.22 -0.32
N THR A 148 13.29 -7.42 0.75
CA THR A 148 14.21 -7.42 1.89
C THR A 148 13.42 -7.09 3.16
N SER A 149 13.78 -7.73 4.27
CA SER A 149 13.20 -7.42 5.59
C SER A 149 13.75 -6.08 6.08
N PRO A 150 12.95 -5.20 6.72
CA PRO A 150 13.42 -3.93 7.28
C PRO A 150 14.61 -4.12 8.23
N LEU A 151 14.66 -5.24 8.95
CA LEU A 151 15.72 -5.59 9.89
C LEU A 151 16.77 -6.54 9.29
N GLU A 152 16.73 -6.76 7.96
CA GLU A 152 17.67 -7.62 7.22
C GLU A 152 17.78 -9.05 7.77
N TRP A 153 16.69 -9.55 8.34
CA TRP A 153 16.62 -10.94 8.78
C TRP A 153 16.67 -11.86 7.55
N ARG A 154 17.56 -12.85 7.62
CA ARG A 154 17.72 -13.86 6.56
C ARG A 154 16.46 -14.70 6.46
N ASP A 155 16.16 -15.18 5.25
CA ASP A 155 15.09 -16.13 4.95
C ASP A 155 13.64 -15.57 5.09
N GLU A 156 13.43 -14.33 5.57
CA GLU A 156 12.08 -13.76 5.70
C GLU A 156 11.46 -13.31 4.36
N CYS A 157 12.28 -12.79 3.45
CA CYS A 157 11.82 -12.13 2.21
C CYS A 157 12.51 -12.68 0.95
N ASP A 158 13.08 -13.88 1.03
CA ASP A 158 13.95 -14.43 -0.01
C ASP A 158 13.20 -14.87 -1.27
N ALA A 159 11.92 -15.22 -1.13
CA ALA A 159 11.06 -15.52 -2.27
C ALA A 159 10.70 -14.23 -3.03
N PRO A 160 10.91 -14.16 -4.36
CA PRO A 160 10.49 -13.01 -5.15
C PRO A 160 8.99 -12.76 -4.98
N THR A 161 8.63 -11.52 -4.68
CA THR A 161 7.21 -11.13 -4.63
C THR A 161 6.73 -10.96 -6.07
N GLN A 162 5.71 -11.72 -6.45
CA GLN A 162 5.07 -11.62 -7.76
C GLN A 162 3.81 -10.77 -7.64
N LEU A 163 3.69 -9.79 -8.54
CA LEU A 163 2.53 -8.93 -8.64
C LEU A 163 1.99 -8.98 -10.07
N SER A 164 0.78 -9.48 -10.24
CA SER A 164 0.03 -9.43 -11.50
C SER A 164 -1.35 -8.88 -11.21
N GLU A 165 -1.57 -7.60 -11.50
CA GLU A 165 -2.84 -6.93 -11.20
C GLU A 165 -3.19 -5.82 -12.19
N ARG A 166 -4.49 -5.72 -12.45
CA ARG A 166 -5.09 -4.58 -13.15
C ARG A 166 -5.64 -3.59 -12.13
N LEU A 167 -5.23 -2.33 -12.24
CA LEU A 167 -5.51 -1.29 -11.26
C LEU A 167 -6.19 -0.11 -11.94
N LYS A 168 -7.33 0.31 -11.40
CA LYS A 168 -7.97 1.57 -11.74
C LYS A 168 -7.74 2.56 -10.60
N ALA A 169 -6.90 3.54 -10.84
CA ALA A 169 -6.50 4.56 -9.88
C ALA A 169 -7.28 5.86 -10.10
N SER A 170 -8.01 6.30 -9.08
CA SER A 170 -8.77 7.56 -9.12
C SER A 170 -7.89 8.77 -8.78
N PRO A 171 -8.18 9.98 -9.29
CA PRO A 171 -7.39 11.16 -8.95
C PRO A 171 -7.37 11.42 -7.44
N LEU A 172 -6.21 11.83 -6.93
CA LEU A 172 -6.01 12.34 -5.58
C LEU A 172 -5.09 13.55 -5.64
N GLN A 173 -5.46 14.64 -4.98
CA GLN A 173 -4.65 15.85 -4.96
C GLN A 173 -3.52 15.73 -3.95
N MET A 174 -2.41 16.42 -4.20
CA MET A 174 -1.22 16.39 -3.34
C MET A 174 -1.54 16.77 -1.89
N GLN A 175 -2.38 17.79 -1.68
CA GLN A 175 -2.76 18.28 -0.35
C GLN A 175 -3.68 17.33 0.42
N ASP A 176 -4.29 16.36 -0.26
CA ASP A 176 -5.20 15.37 0.35
C ASP A 176 -4.45 14.09 0.75
N LEU A 177 -3.12 14.07 0.58
CA LEU A 177 -2.28 12.99 1.06
C LEU A 177 -2.14 13.06 2.59
N ASP A 178 -2.16 11.88 3.20
CA ASP A 178 -1.88 11.60 4.61
C ASP A 178 -0.69 10.64 4.74
N ALA A 179 -0.25 10.32 5.96
CA ALA A 179 0.86 9.38 6.19
C ALA A 179 0.62 8.00 5.53
N TRP A 180 -0.63 7.54 5.46
CA TRP A 180 -1.01 6.27 4.84
C TRP A 180 -0.83 6.29 3.31
N THR A 181 -1.31 7.33 2.67
CA THR A 181 -1.24 7.53 1.22
C THR A 181 0.14 7.98 0.77
N GLY A 182 0.94 8.57 1.65
CA GLY A 182 2.36 8.86 1.43
C GLY A 182 2.69 10.36 1.44
N ALA A 183 1.98 11.17 2.22
CA ALA A 183 2.45 12.51 2.52
C ALA A 183 3.86 12.45 3.13
N HIS A 184 4.74 13.35 2.69
CA HIS A 184 6.03 13.53 3.35
C HIS A 184 5.81 14.32 4.64
N ASP A 185 5.77 13.61 5.77
CA ASP A 185 5.62 14.17 7.10
C ASP A 185 6.75 13.61 7.98
N PRO A 186 7.71 14.45 8.44
CA PRO A 186 8.82 14.00 9.28
C PRO A 186 8.38 13.52 10.66
N ASP A 187 7.18 13.92 11.12
CA ASP A 187 6.65 13.57 12.43
C ASP A 187 5.75 12.31 12.37
N ALA A 188 5.41 11.83 11.17
CA ALA A 188 4.58 10.65 11.00
C ALA A 188 5.28 9.37 11.47
N SER A 189 4.64 8.66 12.40
CA SER A 189 5.17 7.41 12.91
C SER A 189 5.01 6.27 11.89
N PRO A 190 5.80 5.18 12.00
CA PRO A 190 5.55 3.95 11.24
C PRO A 190 4.11 3.43 11.39
N PHE A 191 3.48 3.66 12.55
CA PHE A 191 2.10 3.26 12.79
C PHE A 191 1.13 4.06 11.91
N ASP A 192 1.27 5.38 11.85
CA ASP A 192 0.44 6.26 11.00
C ASP A 192 0.62 5.91 9.52
N GLN A 193 1.84 5.54 9.14
CA GLN A 193 2.15 5.09 7.79
C GLN A 193 1.60 3.68 7.49
N ALA A 194 1.27 2.85 8.48
CA ALA A 194 0.78 1.49 8.29
C ALA A 194 -0.74 1.32 8.48
N HIS A 195 -1.45 2.41 8.82
CA HIS A 195 -2.88 2.40 9.05
C HIS A 195 -3.55 3.50 8.23
N PRO A 196 -4.71 3.23 7.59
CA PRO A 196 -5.52 4.30 7.04
C PRO A 196 -5.95 5.24 8.15
N ALA A 197 -5.96 6.55 7.88
CA ALA A 197 -6.53 7.52 8.82
C ALA A 197 -7.95 7.05 9.19
N SER A 198 -8.26 6.99 10.49
CA SER A 198 -9.65 6.83 10.89
C SER A 198 -10.40 8.02 10.32
N ARG A 199 -11.38 7.79 9.44
CA ARG A 199 -12.36 8.84 9.11
C ARG A 199 -12.79 9.44 10.45
N SER A 200 -12.66 10.76 10.60
CA SER A 200 -13.37 11.42 11.69
C SER A 200 -14.82 10.94 11.56
N ARG A 201 -15.29 10.29 12.61
CA ARG A 201 -16.73 10.16 12.80
C ARG A 201 -17.17 11.57 13.15
N ASP A 202 -17.42 12.36 12.12
CA ASP A 202 -18.28 13.53 12.24
C ASP A 202 -19.70 13.04 12.59
#